data_AF-A0A060C6X0-F1
#
_entry.id   AF-A0A060C6X0-F1
#
_cell.length_a   1.000
_cell.length_b   1.000
_cell.length_c   1.000
_cell.angle_alpha   90.00
_cell.angle_beta   90.00
_cell.angle_gamma   90.00
#
_symmetry.space_group_name_H-M   'P 1'
#
loop_
_entity.id
_entity.type
_entity.pdbx_description
1 polymer ?
#
loop_
_entity_poly.entity_id
_entity_poly.type
_entity_poly.pdbx_seq_one_letter_code
_entity_poly.pdbx_strand_id
1 'polypeptide(L)'
;QWQYYLASGDKDWLKKDGWPVIRGIAEFWASRVTYDKAHDRYRILHVTSPDEAYDDVPDDSFTNAAAQKALRIAVRAARAVGEAPDPQWSRIADRMYIPFDPAAQRHLDFDPSVPHDKVTWMGSSLAWLMYPNLDLP
;
A
#
# COMPACT_ATOMS: atom_id res chain seq x y z
N GLN A 1 3.48 -12.69 6.53
CA GLN A 1 4.75 -13.21 5.99
C GLN A 1 5.96 -12.39 6.42
N TRP A 2 6.07 -11.13 6.00
CA TRP A 2 7.26 -10.32 6.30
C TRP A 2 7.51 -10.09 7.80
N GLN A 3 6.48 -9.74 8.58
CA GLN A 3 6.63 -9.52 10.03
C GLN A 3 7.06 -10.79 10.78
N TYR A 4 6.56 -11.96 10.38
CA TYR A 4 7.02 -13.23 10.92
C TYR A 4 8.52 -13.42 10.66
N TYR A 5 8.96 -13.23 9.41
CA TYR A 5 10.38 -13.32 9.07
C TYR A 5 11.24 -12.32 9.87
N LEU A 6 10.79 -11.08 10.04
CA LEU A 6 11.50 -10.09 10.84
C LEU A 6 11.63 -10.50 12.31
N ALA A 7 10.62 -11.16 12.87
CA ALA A 7 10.61 -11.61 14.26
C ALA A 7 11.44 -12.88 14.48
N SER A 8 11.42 -13.84 13.54
CA SER A 8 12.08 -15.13 13.68
C SER A 8 13.47 -15.20 13.08
N GLY A 9 13.77 -14.39 12.06
CA GLY A 9 14.97 -14.50 11.24
C GLY A 9 15.00 -15.74 10.33
N ASP A 10 13.90 -16.50 10.23
CA ASP A 10 13.84 -17.76 9.50
C ASP A 10 13.89 -17.55 7.98
N LYS A 11 15.11 -17.59 7.43
CA LYS A 11 15.36 -17.41 5.99
C LYS A 11 14.92 -18.59 5.15
N ASP A 12 14.96 -19.81 5.68
CA ASP A 12 14.57 -21.01 4.93
C ASP A 12 13.05 -21.01 4.72
N TRP A 13 12.29 -20.69 5.76
CA TRP A 13 10.85 -20.45 5.65
C TRP A 13 10.54 -19.27 4.73
N LEU A 14 11.27 -18.15 4.84
CA LEU A 14 11.04 -17.01 3.95
C LEU A 14 11.23 -17.42 2.49
N LYS A 15 12.29 -18.17 2.16
CA LYS A 15 12.55 -18.61 0.79
C LYS A 15 11.51 -19.60 0.27
N LYS A 16 11.13 -20.57 1.11
CA LYS A 16 10.24 -21.67 0.71
C LYS A 16 8.77 -21.25 0.66
N ASP A 17 8.29 -20.58 1.70
CA ASP A 17 6.85 -20.37 1.93
C ASP A 17 6.47 -18.88 1.91
N GLY A 18 7.29 -18.02 2.52
CA GLY A 18 6.98 -16.59 2.64
C GLY A 18 7.09 -15.81 1.33
N TRP A 19 8.15 -16.05 0.56
CA TRP A 19 8.51 -15.33 -0.66
C TRP A 19 7.49 -15.55 -1.79
N PRO A 20 7.05 -16.78 -2.11
CA PRO A 20 6.03 -16.98 -3.15
C PRO A 20 4.75 -16.17 -2.91
N VAL A 21 4.31 -16.06 -1.65
CA VAL A 21 3.12 -15.27 -1.29
C VAL A 21 3.40 -13.77 -1.40
N ILE A 22 4.53 -13.29 -0.88
CA ILE A 22 4.92 -11.86 -0.99
C ILE A 22 5.03 -11.43 -2.45
N ARG A 23 5.64 -12.27 -3.30
CA ARG A 23 5.76 -12.03 -4.74
C ARG A 23 4.38 -11.94 -5.40
N GLY A 24 3.49 -12.89 -5.14
CA GLY A 24 2.14 -12.89 -5.70
C GLY A 24 1.32 -11.65 -5.29
N ILE A 25 1.48 -11.17 -4.06
CA ILE A 25 0.86 -9.91 -3.60
C ILE A 25 1.42 -8.70 -4.35
N ALA A 26 2.73 -8.66 -4.61
CA ALA A 26 3.35 -7.57 -5.36
C ALA A 26 2.93 -7.58 -6.83
N GLU A 27 2.82 -8.75 -7.45
CA GLU A 27 2.29 -8.92 -8.81
C GLU A 27 0.83 -8.44 -8.89
N PHE A 28 -0.01 -8.81 -7.92
CA PHE A 28 -1.37 -8.30 -7.80
C PHE A 28 -1.40 -6.77 -7.75
N TRP A 29 -0.70 -6.15 -6.80
CA TRP A 29 -0.71 -4.68 -6.69
C TRP A 29 -0.13 -3.99 -7.93
N ALA A 30 0.91 -4.55 -8.53
CA ALA A 30 1.51 -4.02 -9.75
C ALA A 30 0.52 -4.05 -10.93
N SER A 31 -0.37 -5.02 -10.99
CA SER A 31 -1.44 -5.09 -11.99
C SER A 31 -2.67 -4.23 -11.66
N ARG A 32 -2.89 -3.89 -10.38
CA ARG A 32 -4.09 -3.19 -9.90
C ARG A 32 -4.00 -1.66 -10.00
N VAL A 33 -2.78 -1.12 -10.02
CA VAL A 33 -2.54 0.33 -10.11
C VAL A 33 -2.83 0.89 -11.50
N THR A 34 -3.28 2.13 -11.53
CA THR A 34 -3.42 2.94 -12.76
C THR A 34 -2.39 4.06 -12.73
N TYR A 35 -1.67 4.26 -13.84
CA TYR A 35 -0.71 5.36 -13.94
C TYR A 35 -1.40 6.64 -14.44
N ASP A 36 -1.35 7.67 -13.61
CA ASP A 36 -1.82 9.02 -13.88
C ASP A 36 -0.67 9.84 -14.46
N LYS A 37 -0.67 9.96 -15.80
CA LYS A 37 0.36 10.70 -16.55
C LYS A 37 0.37 12.20 -16.23
N ALA A 38 -0.77 12.78 -15.88
CA ALA A 38 -0.87 14.22 -15.67
C ALA A 38 -0.12 14.67 -14.40
N HIS A 39 -0.04 13.78 -13.41
CA HIS A 39 0.57 14.05 -12.11
C HIS A 39 1.80 13.17 -11.82
N ASP A 40 2.27 12.38 -12.80
CA ASP A 40 3.36 11.40 -12.69
C ASP A 40 3.26 10.51 -11.42
N ARG A 41 2.09 9.90 -11.22
CA ARG A 41 1.80 9.10 -10.04
C ARG A 41 1.02 7.83 -10.35
N TYR A 42 1.09 6.84 -9.47
CA TYR A 42 0.23 5.66 -9.50
C TYR A 42 -0.93 5.83 -8.53
N ARG A 43 -2.10 5.39 -8.96
CA ARG A 43 -3.38 5.50 -8.25
C ARG A 43 -4.02 4.13 -8.12
N ILE A 44 -4.87 3.95 -7.12
CA ILE A 44 -5.76 2.78 -7.01
C ILE A 44 -7.19 3.30 -6.99
N LEU A 45 -7.93 2.96 -8.04
CA LEU A 45 -9.31 3.42 -8.25
C LEU A 45 -10.29 2.31 -7.87
N HIS A 46 -11.55 2.65 -7.60
CA HIS A 46 -12.63 1.69 -7.32
C HIS A 46 -12.31 0.78 -6.12
N VAL A 47 -12.09 1.39 -4.96
CA VAL A 47 -11.75 0.71 -3.70
C VAL A 47 -12.94 0.78 -2.74
N THR A 48 -13.21 -0.31 -2.03
CA THR A 48 -14.01 -0.26 -0.80
C THR A 48 -13.06 0.01 0.36
N SER A 49 -13.22 1.15 1.01
CA SER A 49 -12.37 1.55 2.14
C SER A 49 -12.57 0.61 3.34
N PRO A 50 -11.58 0.51 4.24
CA PRO A 50 -11.83 0.01 5.58
C PRO A 50 -12.98 0.72 6.29
N ASP A 51 -13.17 2.03 6.03
CA ASP A 51 -14.42 2.68 6.38
C ASP A 51 -15.51 2.25 5.38
N GLU A 52 -16.12 1.09 5.65
CA GLU A 52 -16.92 0.31 4.69
C GLU A 52 -18.13 1.06 4.12
N ALA A 53 -18.54 2.18 4.73
CA ALA A 53 -19.56 3.04 4.15
C ALA A 53 -19.08 3.68 2.83
N TYR A 54 -17.77 3.85 2.64
CA TYR A 54 -17.15 4.38 1.43
C TYR A 54 -16.73 3.25 0.49
N ASP A 55 -17.67 2.87 -0.37
CA ASP A 55 -17.48 2.00 -1.52
C ASP A 55 -17.19 2.81 -2.79
N ASP A 56 -16.47 2.18 -3.72
CA ASP A 56 -16.11 2.74 -5.03
C ASP A 56 -15.37 4.09 -4.99
N VAL A 57 -14.47 4.27 -4.01
CA VAL A 57 -13.67 5.49 -3.87
C VAL A 57 -12.29 5.37 -4.54
N PRO A 58 -11.76 6.46 -5.10
CA PRO A 58 -10.38 6.52 -5.56
C PRO A 58 -9.42 6.87 -4.40
N ASP A 59 -8.24 6.28 -4.45
CA ASP A 59 -7.09 6.63 -3.61
C ASP A 59 -7.37 6.65 -2.11
N ASP A 60 -8.03 5.60 -1.61
CA ASP A 60 -8.08 5.33 -0.17
C ASP A 60 -6.64 5.24 0.38
N SER A 61 -6.31 6.17 1.29
CA SER A 61 -4.96 6.35 1.80
C SER A 61 -4.42 5.08 2.45
N PHE A 62 -5.27 4.35 3.18
CA PHE A 62 -4.89 3.10 3.81
C PHE A 62 -4.50 2.04 2.78
N THR A 63 -5.33 1.85 1.75
CA THR A 63 -5.11 0.90 0.67
C THR A 63 -3.86 1.24 -0.12
N ASN A 64 -3.68 2.51 -0.49
CA ASN A 64 -2.51 2.96 -1.23
C ASN A 64 -1.22 2.81 -0.41
N ALA A 65 -1.25 3.14 0.88
CA ALA A 65 -0.12 2.91 1.79
C ALA A 65 0.21 1.42 1.95
N ALA A 66 -0.80 0.57 2.11
CA ALA A 66 -0.63 -0.88 2.21
C ALA A 66 -0.04 -1.48 0.93
N ALA A 67 -0.51 -1.04 -0.24
CA ALA A 67 0.03 -1.45 -1.54
C ALA A 67 1.49 -0.99 -1.72
N GLN A 68 1.79 0.28 -1.43
CA GLN A 68 3.16 0.81 -1.47
C GLN A 68 4.08 -0.02 -0.59
N LYS A 69 3.66 -0.29 0.66
CA LYS A 69 4.45 -1.09 1.58
C LYS A 69 4.65 -2.51 1.08
N ALA A 70 3.61 -3.17 0.56
CA ALA A 70 3.71 -4.53 0.04
C ALA A 70 4.76 -4.62 -1.08
N LEU A 71 4.79 -3.65 -1.99
CA LEU A 71 5.81 -3.57 -3.05
C LEU A 71 7.22 -3.36 -2.48
N ARG A 72 7.39 -2.46 -1.49
CA ARG A 72 8.69 -2.28 -0.80
C ARG A 72 9.12 -3.53 -0.02
N ILE A 73 8.18 -4.27 0.54
CA ILE A 73 8.44 -5.57 1.19
C ILE A 73 8.91 -6.58 0.16
N ALA A 74 8.27 -6.68 -1.00
CA ALA A 74 8.67 -7.61 -2.04
C ALA A 74 10.09 -7.35 -2.55
N VAL A 75 10.47 -6.09 -2.72
CA VAL A 75 11.85 -5.72 -3.07
C VAL A 75 12.85 -6.19 -2.01
N ARG A 76 12.54 -6.01 -0.72
CA ARG A 76 13.39 -6.45 0.39
C ARG A 76 13.45 -7.98 0.49
N ALA A 77 12.31 -8.65 0.37
CA ALA A 77 12.19 -10.09 0.46
C ALA A 77 12.94 -10.79 -0.68
N ALA A 78 12.80 -10.33 -1.93
CA ALA A 78 13.53 -10.85 -3.08
C ALA A 78 15.05 -10.87 -2.82
N ARG A 79 15.59 -9.70 -2.41
CA ARG A 79 17.01 -9.57 -2.06
C ARG A 79 17.42 -10.51 -0.92
N ALA A 80 16.58 -10.65 0.10
CA ALA A 80 16.85 -11.51 1.26
C ALA A 80 16.92 -13.01 0.90
N VAL A 81 16.19 -13.45 -0.13
CA VAL A 81 16.18 -14.85 -0.60
C VAL A 81 17.12 -15.11 -1.79
N GLY A 82 17.83 -14.08 -2.27
CA GLY A 82 18.78 -14.16 -3.38
C GLY A 82 18.14 -14.03 -4.77
N GLU A 83 16.92 -13.51 -4.86
CA GLU A 83 16.18 -13.27 -6.09
C GLU A 83 16.35 -11.81 -6.56
N ALA A 84 16.21 -11.58 -7.87
CA ALA A 84 16.18 -10.24 -8.44
C ALA A 84 14.77 -9.63 -8.30
N PRO A 85 14.60 -8.48 -7.63
CA PRO A 85 13.30 -7.82 -7.55
C PRO A 85 12.91 -7.23 -8.91
N ASP A 86 11.61 -7.27 -9.25
CA ASP A 86 11.09 -6.56 -10.42
C ASP A 86 11.28 -5.04 -10.22
N PRO A 87 11.97 -4.34 -11.14
CA PRO A 87 12.15 -2.88 -11.06
C PRO A 87 10.83 -2.10 -11.03
N GLN A 88 9.74 -2.65 -11.59
CA GLN A 88 8.42 -2.04 -11.58
C GLN A 88 7.90 -1.85 -10.15
N TRP A 89 8.19 -2.76 -9.22
CA TRP A 89 7.70 -2.64 -7.84
C TRP A 89 8.24 -1.40 -7.13
N SER A 90 9.52 -1.09 -7.32
CA SER A 90 10.11 0.14 -6.75
C SER A 90 9.54 1.38 -7.42
N ARG A 91 9.44 1.38 -8.76
CA ARG A 91 8.88 2.49 -9.53
C ARG A 91 7.45 2.84 -9.11
N ILE A 92 6.61 1.83 -8.91
CA ILE A 92 5.22 2.02 -8.45
C ILE A 92 5.21 2.53 -7.02
N ALA A 93 5.97 1.92 -6.11
CA ALA A 93 6.00 2.33 -4.72
C ALA A 93 6.47 3.78 -4.54
N ASP A 94 7.49 4.19 -5.27
CA ASP A 94 8.08 5.54 -5.17
C ASP A 94 7.15 6.64 -5.67
N ARG A 95 6.18 6.30 -6.52
CA ARG A 95 5.21 7.24 -7.10
C ARG A 95 3.76 6.91 -6.72
N MET A 96 3.55 6.03 -5.72
CA MET A 96 2.21 5.74 -5.23
C MET A 96 1.63 7.01 -4.59
N TYR A 97 0.46 7.42 -5.06
CA TYR A 97 -0.22 8.57 -4.48
C TYR A 97 -0.86 8.17 -3.15
N ILE A 98 -0.55 8.91 -2.09
CA ILE A 98 -1.23 8.79 -0.79
C ILE A 98 -1.71 10.20 -0.47
N PRO A 99 -3.02 10.47 -0.53
CA PRO A 99 -3.59 11.80 -0.31
C PRO A 99 -3.01 12.49 0.93
N PHE A 100 -2.46 13.69 0.73
CA PHE A 100 -1.85 14.49 1.78
C PHE A 100 -2.17 15.97 1.55
N ASP A 101 -2.65 16.63 2.60
CA ASP A 101 -2.89 18.07 2.65
C ASP A 101 -1.65 18.76 3.23
N PRO A 102 -0.85 19.48 2.41
CA PRO A 102 0.34 20.16 2.88
C PRO A 102 0.04 21.40 3.73
N ALA A 103 -1.14 22.02 3.62
CA ALA A 103 -1.49 23.16 4.46
C ALA A 103 -1.83 22.71 5.89
N ALA A 104 -2.58 21.61 6.00
CA ALA A 104 -2.95 21.02 7.29
C ALA A 104 -1.91 20.02 7.83
N GLN A 105 -0.88 19.67 7.06
CA GLN A 105 0.17 18.70 7.39
C GLN A 105 -0.40 17.34 7.83
N ARG A 106 -1.38 16.82 7.08
CA ARG A 106 -2.02 15.54 7.38
C ARG A 106 -2.43 14.78 6.13
N HIS A 107 -2.50 13.45 6.25
CA HIS A 107 -3.15 12.62 5.26
C HIS A 107 -4.67 12.85 5.24
N LEU A 108 -5.29 12.63 4.09
CA LEU A 108 -6.75 12.59 3.90
C LEU A 108 -7.20 11.14 3.77
N ASP A 109 -8.42 10.78 4.16
CA ASP A 109 -8.90 9.40 4.02
C ASP A 109 -8.86 8.93 2.55
N PHE A 110 -9.24 9.82 1.62
CA PHE A 110 -9.37 9.55 0.19
C PHE A 110 -8.82 10.70 -0.66
N ASP A 111 -8.94 10.57 -1.99
CA ASP A 111 -8.79 11.72 -2.88
C ASP A 111 -9.71 12.88 -2.47
N PRO A 112 -9.26 14.16 -2.54
CA PRO A 112 -10.07 15.33 -2.18
C PRO A 112 -11.42 15.43 -2.90
N SER A 113 -11.61 14.74 -4.03
CA SER A 113 -12.89 14.73 -4.74
C SER A 113 -13.99 13.95 -4.00
N VAL A 114 -13.67 13.10 -3.03
CA VAL A 114 -14.65 12.25 -2.34
C VAL A 114 -15.43 13.06 -1.29
N PRO A 115 -16.77 13.19 -1.43
CA PRO A 115 -17.59 13.83 -0.41
C PRO A 115 -17.54 13.01 0.88
N HIS A 116 -17.30 13.67 2.01
CA HIS A 116 -17.33 13.04 3.33
C HIS A 116 -18.71 13.21 3.97
N ASP A 117 -19.74 12.75 3.27
CA ASP A 117 -21.15 12.97 3.59
C ASP A 117 -21.84 11.75 4.24
N LYS A 118 -21.12 10.63 4.39
CA LYS A 118 -21.62 9.42 5.01
C LYS A 118 -21.37 9.44 6.52
N VAL A 119 -22.37 9.05 7.30
CA VAL A 119 -22.22 8.78 8.74
C VAL A 119 -21.69 7.36 8.88
N THR A 120 -20.49 7.21 9.44
CA THR A 120 -19.81 5.93 9.52
C THR A 120 -19.48 5.57 10.96
N TRP A 121 -19.41 4.27 11.25
CA TRP A 121 -19.06 3.79 12.59
C TRP A 121 -17.55 3.85 12.85
N MET A 122 -16.73 3.80 11.79
CA MET A 122 -15.26 3.92 11.88
C MET A 122 -14.79 5.37 11.97
N GLY A 123 -15.52 6.30 11.36
CA GLY A 123 -15.17 7.72 11.27
C GLY A 123 -14.03 8.03 10.29
N SER A 124 -12.92 7.29 10.35
CA SER A 124 -11.75 7.45 9.48
C SER A 124 -10.85 6.21 9.51
N SER A 125 -10.22 5.89 8.37
CA SER A 125 -9.22 4.81 8.29
C SER A 125 -7.80 5.32 8.56
N LEU A 126 -7.59 6.63 8.69
CA LEU A 126 -6.27 7.25 8.85
C LEU A 126 -5.53 6.79 10.11
N ALA A 127 -6.22 6.50 11.20
CA ALA A 127 -5.57 5.99 12.41
C ALA A 127 -4.79 4.69 12.16
N TRP A 128 -5.20 3.91 11.17
CA TRP A 128 -4.56 2.64 10.81
C TRP A 128 -3.29 2.85 9.98
N LEU A 129 -3.05 4.06 9.45
CA LEU A 129 -1.77 4.42 8.86
C LEU A 129 -0.61 4.36 9.86
N MET A 130 -0.92 4.48 11.15
CA MET A 130 0.07 4.33 12.23
C MET A 130 0.49 2.89 12.48
N TYR A 131 -0.12 1.89 11.81
CA TYR A 131 0.33 0.53 11.99
C TYR A 131 1.82 0.44 11.60
N PRO A 132 2.66 -0.16 12.47
CA PRO A 132 4.12 -0.11 12.34
C PRO A 132 4.63 -0.77 11.04
N ASN A 133 3.76 -1.48 10.33
CA ASN A 133 4.06 -2.00 9.03
C ASN A 133 3.95 -0.97 7.91
N LEU A 134 3.40 0.24 8.02
CA LEU A 134 3.16 1.08 6.84
C LEU A 134 4.28 2.09 6.48
N ASP A 135 5.29 2.29 7.34
CA ASP A 135 6.48 3.15 7.10
C ASP A 135 6.16 4.53 6.49
N LEU A 136 5.09 5.20 6.92
CA LEU A 136 4.78 6.57 6.49
C LEU A 136 5.62 7.59 7.28
N PRO A 137 6.17 8.62 6.62
CA PRO A 137 6.95 9.67 7.29
C PRO A 137 6.10 10.57 8.19
#